data_AF-A0A535B5G3-F1
#
_entry.id   AF-A0A535B5G3-F1
#
_cell.length_a   1.000
_cell.length_b   1.000
_cell.length_c   1.000
_cell.angle_alpha   90.00
_cell.angle_beta   90.00
_cell.angle_gamma   90.00
#
_symmetry.space_group_name_H-M   'P 1'
#
loop_
_entity.id
_entity.type
_entity.pdbx_description
1 polymer ?
#
loop_
_entity_poly.entity_id
_entity_poly.type
_entity_poly.pdbx_seq_one_letter_code
_entity_poly.pdbx_strand_id
1 'polypeptide(L)'
;MRRLFNRYLTALPLLALVAFVLAFTGGSRPTYAHHLCGNTGSPFGAFDLQTYEAADYRNVYARTMELAGWNQLLPEYPTFAPPAMETGNRGAGSGSLVGPYIPPVLLKSIAWIESGWAQGSYDPPVQYGQIGPVLSSHDCGYGIMQITSGMQNVSGVPTLDQAMIGGHYAFNIARGARILAEKWNASPEYRPIVGSRNPTVIEDWYYALWGYNGFAFKNHPLNPDYAWPRPAYDCGSSRSYPYQELILGCAQTPPVRGGAQLWNSQPVTLPNLSDPAFYEHLKLDNWNPCSSNLQCAAMDIPTPNPAHQDPSGSGLTRAQVLGTPSVVTSTSSVSLVASPGGQSPTQSIAIGNGGSGVLAWRLTATEPWLRLSRIQGVSLGADLGYTHQIFAVSADASSLLPGTYTAQIKVDSLYAAGSPATINVTVQAGDGALLNTPDGAIYVFEGGLKRHIPDPATFEANGFSWYVAPTGQRGTHLRYGERHKKTYH
;
A
#
# COMPACT_ATOMS: atom_id res chain seq x y z
N MET A 1 66.47 17.89 41.16
CA MET A 1 67.65 17.00 41.04
C MET A 1 67.41 16.00 39.91
N ARG A 2 68.47 15.65 39.14
CA ARG A 2 68.66 14.52 38.18
C ARG A 2 67.40 13.85 37.57
N ARG A 3 67.15 13.99 36.24
CA ARG A 3 67.67 13.17 35.09
C ARG A 3 67.08 11.74 35.09
N LEU A 4 66.59 11.13 33.99
CA LEU A 4 66.98 11.12 32.55
C LEU A 4 65.73 11.26 31.60
N PHE A 5 65.77 11.85 30.39
CA PHE A 5 66.20 11.28 29.07
C PHE A 5 65.64 9.86 28.83
N ASN A 6 65.04 9.40 27.71
CA ASN A 6 65.07 9.67 26.24
C ASN A 6 63.87 8.88 25.60
N ARG A 7 63.43 8.94 24.31
CA ARG A 7 63.70 9.70 23.07
C ARG A 7 62.42 9.71 22.16
N TYR A 8 62.36 10.62 21.18
CA TYR A 8 61.92 10.52 19.76
C TYR A 8 61.25 9.22 19.24
N LEU A 9 60.39 9.17 18.20
CA LEU A 9 59.60 10.06 17.30
C LEU A 9 59.14 9.10 16.15
N THR A 10 58.29 9.55 15.22
CA THR A 10 57.79 8.85 14.00
C THR A 10 56.74 7.74 14.27
N ALA A 11 55.73 7.44 13.44
CA ALA A 11 54.94 8.07 12.37
C ALA A 11 54.39 6.93 11.47
N LEU A 12 53.26 7.15 10.78
CA LEU A 12 52.64 6.27 9.74
C LEU A 12 51.87 5.02 10.28
N PRO A 13 50.95 4.40 9.49
CA PRO A 13 49.82 5.07 8.80
C PRO A 13 48.51 4.23 8.72
N LEU A 14 47.49 4.76 8.00
CA LEU A 14 46.50 4.01 7.18
C LEU A 14 45.66 2.89 7.84
N LEU A 15 44.45 3.22 8.32
CA LEU A 15 43.31 2.29 8.35
C LEU A 15 41.93 2.95 8.60
N ALA A 16 41.52 3.92 7.75
CA ALA A 16 40.13 4.45 7.75
C ALA A 16 39.77 5.24 6.47
N LEU A 17 40.06 4.71 5.27
CA LEU A 17 39.69 5.37 4.00
C LEU A 17 38.90 4.41 3.08
N VAL A 18 37.82 3.87 3.64
CA VAL A 18 36.75 3.11 2.94
C VAL A 18 35.38 3.72 3.27
N ALA A 19 35.35 4.98 3.74
CA ALA A 19 34.14 5.70 4.16
C ALA A 19 33.52 6.58 3.05
N PHE A 20 33.95 6.40 1.80
CA PHE A 20 33.48 7.16 0.63
C PHE A 20 33.33 6.22 -0.56
N VAL A 21 32.09 5.75 -0.83
CA VAL A 21 31.56 5.21 -2.11
C VAL A 21 30.13 4.63 -1.96
N LEU A 22 29.67 4.27 -0.75
CA LEU A 22 28.29 3.76 -0.55
C LEU A 22 27.19 4.83 -0.43
N ALA A 23 27.55 6.12 -0.45
CA ALA A 23 26.59 7.22 -0.42
C ALA A 23 26.02 7.49 -1.82
N PHE A 24 25.13 6.61 -2.32
CA PHE A 24 24.03 6.96 -3.25
C PHE A 24 22.95 5.87 -3.46
N THR A 25 23.00 4.75 -2.72
CA THR A 25 21.88 3.80 -2.66
C THR A 25 21.41 3.62 -1.22
N GLY A 26 20.12 3.84 -0.98
CA GLY A 26 19.52 3.74 0.35
C GLY A 26 19.72 4.99 1.18
N GLY A 27 18.84 5.99 1.00
CA GLY A 27 18.48 6.84 2.13
C GLY A 27 17.96 5.92 3.24
N SER A 28 18.44 6.11 4.46
CA SER A 28 18.10 5.28 5.62
C SER A 28 16.59 5.22 5.78
N ARG A 29 15.95 4.14 5.30
CA ARG A 29 14.55 3.90 5.61
C ARG A 29 14.46 3.78 7.13
N PRO A 30 13.65 4.60 7.83
CA PRO A 30 13.41 4.35 9.24
C PRO A 30 12.92 2.91 9.37
N THR A 31 13.27 2.25 10.47
CA THR A 31 12.90 0.85 10.71
C THR A 31 11.42 0.78 11.04
N TYR A 32 10.58 0.99 10.02
CA TYR A 32 9.13 0.92 10.13
C TYR A 32 8.75 -0.40 10.79
N ALA A 33 7.81 -0.34 11.73
CA ALA A 33 7.21 -1.54 12.28
C ALA A 33 6.48 -2.27 11.14
N HIS A 34 7.16 -3.24 10.52
CA HIS A 34 6.71 -4.12 9.43
C HIS A 34 7.17 -5.58 9.65
N HIS A 35 7.57 -5.90 10.89
CA HIS A 35 8.24 -7.15 11.25
C HIS A 35 7.36 -8.41 11.11
N LEU A 36 6.05 -8.27 10.91
CA LEU A 36 5.10 -9.37 10.68
C LEU A 36 4.62 -9.47 9.23
N CYS A 37 5.04 -8.59 8.32
CA CYS A 37 4.63 -8.62 6.91
C CYS A 37 4.96 -9.94 6.20
N GLY A 38 6.05 -10.61 6.58
CA GLY A 38 6.34 -11.96 6.08
C GLY A 38 5.25 -12.99 6.44
N ASN A 39 4.65 -12.86 7.63
CA ASN A 39 3.60 -13.76 8.12
C ASN A 39 2.23 -13.48 7.46
N THR A 40 2.03 -12.30 6.86
CA THR A 40 0.80 -11.95 6.12
C THR A 40 0.90 -12.17 4.60
N GLY A 41 1.96 -12.85 4.15
CA GLY A 41 2.18 -13.18 2.74
C GLY A 41 2.90 -12.09 1.94
N SER A 42 3.60 -11.17 2.60
CA SER A 42 4.40 -10.10 1.98
C SER A 42 5.91 -10.34 2.17
N PRO A 43 6.52 -11.32 1.46
CA PRO A 43 7.95 -11.64 1.61
C PRO A 43 8.89 -10.50 1.19
N PHE A 44 8.41 -9.52 0.40
CA PHE A 44 9.17 -8.32 0.04
C PHE A 44 8.96 -7.15 1.03
N GLY A 45 8.33 -7.38 2.19
CA GLY A 45 8.00 -6.36 3.19
C GLY A 45 6.86 -5.44 2.74
N ALA A 46 6.73 -4.27 3.37
CA ALA A 46 5.70 -3.31 2.98
C ALA A 46 5.98 -2.64 1.63
N PHE A 47 4.92 -2.24 0.93
CA PHE A 47 5.02 -1.38 -0.23
C PHE A 47 5.33 0.06 0.17
N ASP A 48 6.25 0.69 -0.57
CA ASP A 48 6.55 2.12 -0.47
C ASP A 48 5.50 2.91 -1.29
N LEU A 49 4.28 3.05 -0.74
CA LEU A 49 3.14 3.75 -1.35
C LEU A 49 3.05 5.20 -0.85
N GLN A 50 2.76 6.13 -1.77
CA GLN A 50 2.40 7.50 -1.41
C GLN A 50 0.88 7.61 -1.27
N THR A 51 0.42 8.59 -0.49
CA THR A 51 -0.98 8.92 -0.32
C THR A 51 -1.17 10.42 -0.10
N TYR A 52 -2.42 10.90 -0.14
CA TYR A 52 -2.80 12.23 0.32
C TYR A 52 -3.64 12.13 1.60
N GLU A 53 -3.19 12.82 2.65
CA GLU A 53 -3.96 12.98 3.89
C GLU A 53 -4.86 14.21 3.76
N ALA A 54 -6.18 14.04 3.90
CA ALA A 54 -7.14 15.03 3.43
C ALA A 54 -7.16 16.28 4.31
N ALA A 55 -7.07 17.48 3.72
CA ALA A 55 -7.15 18.73 4.48
C ALA A 55 -8.47 18.85 5.27
N ASP A 56 -9.60 18.60 4.59
CA ASP A 56 -10.92 18.47 5.21
C ASP A 56 -11.24 16.99 5.57
N TYR A 57 -10.35 16.36 6.34
CA TYR A 57 -10.47 14.95 6.74
C TYR A 57 -11.85 14.62 7.32
N ARG A 58 -12.45 15.54 8.10
CA ARG A 58 -13.72 15.29 8.80
C ARG A 58 -14.86 15.09 7.81
N ASN A 59 -15.10 16.04 6.90
CA ASN A 59 -16.22 15.92 5.98
C ASN A 59 -15.92 14.90 4.89
N VAL A 60 -14.68 14.88 4.36
CA VAL A 60 -14.31 14.01 3.25
C VAL A 60 -14.36 12.54 3.67
N TYR A 61 -13.75 12.15 4.79
CA TYR A 61 -13.77 10.75 5.21
C TYR A 61 -15.16 10.30 5.66
N ALA A 62 -15.91 11.13 6.40
CA ALA A 62 -17.31 10.82 6.77
C ALA A 62 -18.20 10.56 5.55
N ARG A 63 -18.18 11.47 4.56
CA ARG A 63 -18.93 11.32 3.29
C ARG A 63 -18.49 10.10 2.50
N THR A 64 -17.18 9.81 2.49
CA THR A 64 -16.63 8.64 1.78
C THR A 64 -17.14 7.34 2.39
N MET A 65 -17.22 7.26 3.73
CA MET A 65 -17.78 6.09 4.43
C MET A 65 -19.29 5.95 4.27
N GLU A 66 -20.03 7.06 4.19
CA GLU A 66 -21.46 7.04 3.82
C GLU A 66 -21.68 6.53 2.39
N LEU A 67 -20.93 7.04 1.40
CA LEU A 67 -20.96 6.56 0.02
C LEU A 67 -20.55 5.09 -0.10
N ALA A 68 -19.58 4.62 0.69
CA ALA A 68 -19.17 3.22 0.70
C ALA A 68 -20.24 2.32 1.32
N GLY A 69 -20.88 2.76 2.41
CA GLY A 69 -21.97 2.03 3.06
C GLY A 69 -23.19 1.84 2.15
N TRP A 70 -23.49 2.79 1.27
CA TRP A 70 -24.54 2.69 0.26
C TRP A 70 -24.10 2.08 -1.09
N ASN A 71 -22.86 1.59 -1.21
CA ASN A 71 -22.25 1.14 -2.48
C ASN A 71 -22.38 2.17 -3.64
N GLN A 72 -22.24 3.46 -3.31
CA GLN A 72 -22.28 4.58 -4.26
C GLN A 72 -20.89 5.12 -4.62
N LEU A 73 -19.83 4.57 -4.02
CA LEU A 73 -18.47 5.09 -4.16
C LEU A 73 -17.75 4.58 -5.41
N LEU A 74 -17.68 3.25 -5.59
CA LEU A 74 -16.96 2.55 -6.66
C LEU A 74 -17.72 1.28 -7.15
N PRO A 75 -19.04 1.33 -7.37
CA PRO A 75 -19.86 0.15 -7.71
C PRO A 75 -19.42 -0.57 -9.00
N GLU A 76 -18.72 0.12 -9.90
CA GLU A 76 -18.26 -0.44 -11.18
C GLU A 76 -16.99 -1.31 -11.07
N TYR A 77 -16.30 -1.34 -9.91
CA TYR A 77 -15.07 -2.10 -9.73
C TYR A 77 -15.26 -3.27 -8.74
N PRO A 78 -15.26 -4.55 -9.18
CA PRO A 78 -15.54 -5.71 -8.32
C PRO A 78 -14.61 -5.88 -7.10
N THR A 79 -13.35 -5.42 -7.17
CA THR A 79 -12.41 -5.44 -6.02
C THR A 79 -12.86 -4.52 -4.87
N PHE A 80 -13.67 -3.50 -5.17
CA PHE A 80 -14.03 -2.38 -4.29
C PHE A 80 -15.52 -2.30 -3.96
N ALA A 81 -16.41 -2.75 -4.85
CA ALA A 81 -17.86 -2.74 -4.66
C ALA A 81 -18.32 -3.86 -3.70
N PRO A 82 -18.95 -3.57 -2.54
CA PRO A 82 -19.58 -4.59 -1.71
C PRO A 82 -20.50 -5.53 -2.51
N PRO A 83 -20.47 -6.85 -2.27
CA PRO A 83 -21.37 -7.81 -2.90
C PRO A 83 -22.82 -7.58 -2.42
N ALA A 84 -23.79 -8.24 -3.08
CA ALA A 84 -25.14 -8.34 -2.54
C ALA A 84 -25.09 -8.97 -1.13
N MET A 85 -25.90 -8.46 -0.20
CA MET A 85 -25.92 -8.94 1.17
C MET A 85 -26.85 -10.15 1.27
N GLU A 86 -26.39 -11.24 1.84
CA GLU A 86 -27.26 -12.35 2.22
C GLU A 86 -28.04 -12.03 3.50
N THR A 87 -29.30 -12.43 3.55
CA THR A 87 -30.21 -12.20 4.68
C THR A 87 -31.19 -13.36 4.86
N GLY A 88 -31.65 -13.55 6.09
CA GLY A 88 -32.60 -14.57 6.51
C GLY A 88 -32.03 -15.53 7.55
N ASN A 89 -32.94 -16.31 8.14
CA ASN A 89 -32.61 -17.29 9.18
C ASN A 89 -31.69 -18.40 8.65
N ARG A 90 -30.81 -18.94 9.51
CA ARG A 90 -29.89 -20.05 9.15
C ARG A 90 -30.59 -21.25 8.49
N GLY A 91 -31.76 -21.64 8.99
CA GLY A 91 -32.52 -22.78 8.45
C GLY A 91 -33.02 -22.60 7.00
N ALA A 92 -33.05 -21.37 6.49
CA ALA A 92 -33.32 -21.04 5.09
C ALA A 92 -32.02 -20.75 4.30
N GLY A 93 -30.85 -21.14 4.86
CA GLY A 93 -29.52 -20.84 4.32
C GLY A 93 -29.15 -19.35 4.31
N SER A 94 -29.95 -18.48 4.96
CA SER A 94 -29.96 -17.04 4.67
C SER A 94 -30.11 -16.74 3.16
N GLY A 95 -30.88 -17.57 2.44
CA GLY A 95 -30.91 -17.63 0.98
C GLY A 95 -31.58 -16.47 0.24
N SER A 96 -31.84 -15.35 0.90
CA SER A 96 -32.30 -14.12 0.26
C SER A 96 -31.13 -13.16 0.05
N LEU A 97 -31.01 -12.60 -1.15
CA LEU A 97 -30.04 -11.54 -1.46
C LEU A 97 -30.75 -10.18 -1.49
N VAL A 98 -30.18 -9.19 -0.82
CA VAL A 98 -30.61 -7.79 -0.89
C VAL A 98 -29.50 -6.89 -1.42
N GLY A 99 -29.86 -5.65 -1.79
CA GLY A 99 -28.91 -4.66 -2.27
C GLY A 99 -27.75 -4.45 -1.29
N PRO A 100 -26.52 -4.18 -1.78
CA PRO A 100 -25.37 -3.94 -0.90
C PRO A 100 -25.61 -2.74 0.00
N TYR A 101 -25.60 -2.96 1.32
CA TYR A 101 -25.71 -1.92 2.34
C TYR A 101 -24.88 -2.29 3.57
N ILE A 102 -24.19 -1.29 4.13
CA ILE A 102 -23.49 -1.37 5.40
C ILE A 102 -23.81 -0.08 6.17
N PRO A 103 -24.27 -0.14 7.44
CA PRO A 103 -24.48 1.02 8.28
C PRO A 103 -23.23 1.93 8.32
N PRO A 104 -23.27 3.16 7.77
CA PRO A 104 -22.09 4.02 7.68
C PRO A 104 -21.36 4.30 9.01
N VAL A 105 -22.07 4.29 10.14
CA VAL A 105 -21.52 4.42 11.50
C VAL A 105 -20.55 3.29 11.87
N LEU A 106 -20.76 2.08 11.33
CA LEU A 106 -19.84 0.96 11.54
C LEU A 106 -18.53 1.21 10.77
N LEU A 107 -18.60 1.69 9.53
CA LEU A 107 -17.40 2.07 8.77
C LEU A 107 -16.64 3.23 9.44
N LYS A 108 -17.36 4.25 9.92
CA LYS A 108 -16.81 5.38 10.71
C LYS A 108 -16.08 4.91 11.97
N SER A 109 -16.67 3.95 12.68
CA SER A 109 -16.09 3.37 13.90
C SER A 109 -14.90 2.46 13.60
N ILE A 110 -14.95 1.65 12.54
CA ILE A 110 -13.81 0.83 12.07
C ILE A 110 -12.64 1.73 11.68
N ALA A 111 -12.85 2.73 10.83
CA ALA A 111 -11.80 3.69 10.45
C ALA A 111 -11.16 4.39 11.67
N TRP A 112 -11.91 4.60 12.75
CA TRP A 112 -11.37 5.19 13.98
C TRP A 112 -10.56 4.19 14.81
N ILE A 113 -11.04 2.96 14.96
CA ILE A 113 -10.29 1.91 15.68
C ILE A 113 -9.04 1.52 14.90
N GLU A 114 -9.14 1.33 13.59
CA GLU A 114 -8.02 0.92 12.74
C GLU A 114 -6.94 2.01 12.59
N SER A 115 -7.32 3.28 12.36
CA SER A 115 -6.33 4.32 12.02
C SER A 115 -6.55 5.69 12.69
N GLY A 116 -7.55 5.87 13.55
CA GLY A 116 -7.87 7.21 14.08
C GLY A 116 -8.29 8.21 13.00
N TRP A 117 -8.87 7.72 11.90
CA TRP A 117 -9.16 8.47 10.67
C TRP A 117 -7.90 9.10 10.04
N ALA A 118 -6.88 8.28 9.76
CA ALA A 118 -5.69 8.67 8.99
C ALA A 118 -5.43 7.71 7.83
N GLN A 119 -5.20 8.25 6.64
CA GLN A 119 -4.73 7.51 5.47
C GLN A 119 -3.19 7.57 5.36
N GLY A 120 -2.58 8.71 5.71
CA GLY A 120 -1.14 8.95 5.73
C GLY A 120 -0.46 8.50 7.02
N SER A 121 0.85 8.23 6.95
CA SER A 121 1.60 7.69 8.08
C SER A 121 1.69 8.64 9.27
N TYR A 122 1.80 8.07 10.47
CA TYR A 122 2.15 8.78 11.70
C TYR A 122 3.66 8.90 11.92
N ASP A 123 4.46 8.03 11.29
CA ASP A 123 5.93 8.09 11.27
C ASP A 123 6.44 7.66 9.89
N PRO A 124 7.11 8.54 9.12
CA PRO A 124 7.16 9.98 9.33
C PRO A 124 5.74 10.58 9.24
N PRO A 125 5.40 11.58 10.07
CA PRO A 125 4.04 12.11 10.15
C PRO A 125 3.64 12.90 8.90
N VAL A 126 2.59 12.45 8.22
CA VAL A 126 1.94 13.18 7.13
C VAL A 126 0.86 14.09 7.71
N GLN A 127 0.98 15.40 7.52
CA GLN A 127 -0.03 16.35 8.03
C GLN A 127 -1.25 16.42 7.10
N TYR A 128 -2.40 16.82 7.65
CA TYR A 128 -3.59 17.14 6.86
C TYR A 128 -3.27 18.14 5.75
N GLY A 129 -3.67 17.81 4.52
CA GLY A 129 -3.37 18.58 3.32
C GLY A 129 -2.03 18.25 2.65
N GLN A 130 -1.29 17.24 3.11
CA GLN A 130 0.01 16.86 2.54
C GLN A 130 -0.02 15.51 1.81
N ILE A 131 0.95 15.34 0.91
CA ILE A 131 1.28 14.06 0.29
C ILE A 131 2.48 13.47 1.03
N GLY A 132 2.40 12.19 1.38
CA GLY A 132 3.48 11.49 2.07
C GLY A 132 3.31 9.96 1.99
N PRO A 133 4.06 9.18 2.78
CA PRO A 133 3.85 7.74 2.86
C PRO A 133 2.44 7.40 3.36
N VAL A 134 1.84 6.34 2.81
CA VAL A 134 0.61 5.77 3.37
C VAL A 134 0.87 5.24 4.79
N LEU A 135 -0.15 5.28 5.66
CA LEU A 135 -0.13 4.55 6.92
C LEU A 135 0.02 3.05 6.63
N SER A 136 0.97 2.38 7.28
CA SER A 136 1.14 0.92 7.20
C SER A 136 1.51 0.34 8.56
N SER A 137 0.81 -0.71 8.99
CA SER A 137 1.04 -1.42 10.25
C SER A 137 2.19 -2.46 10.18
N HIS A 138 2.45 -3.10 11.32
CA HIS A 138 3.43 -4.18 11.50
C HIS A 138 3.15 -5.45 10.69
N ASP A 139 1.91 -5.68 10.30
CA ASP A 139 1.41 -6.83 9.55
C ASP A 139 1.04 -6.44 8.10
N CYS A 140 1.46 -5.26 7.63
CA CYS A 140 1.17 -4.74 6.29
C CYS A 140 -0.34 -4.49 6.02
N GLY A 141 -1.04 -3.91 7.00
CA GLY A 141 -2.35 -3.29 6.81
C GLY A 141 -2.17 -1.82 6.40
N TYR A 142 -2.83 -1.39 5.31
CA TYR A 142 -2.59 -0.07 4.71
C TYR A 142 -3.79 0.89 4.86
N GLY A 143 -3.49 2.16 5.14
CA GLY A 143 -4.43 3.28 5.06
C GLY A 143 -5.54 3.28 6.12
N ILE A 144 -6.58 4.07 5.87
CA ILE A 144 -7.59 4.43 6.88
C ILE A 144 -8.42 3.24 7.43
N MET A 145 -8.56 2.17 6.65
CA MET A 145 -9.24 0.93 7.02
C MET A 145 -8.28 -0.23 7.35
N GLN A 146 -6.96 0.02 7.39
CA GLN A 146 -5.89 -0.96 7.62
C GLN A 146 -6.01 -2.23 6.76
N ILE A 147 -6.12 -2.04 5.45
CA ILE A 147 -6.35 -3.12 4.48
C ILE A 147 -5.13 -4.04 4.37
N THR A 148 -5.24 -5.29 4.83
CA THR A 148 -4.26 -6.37 4.63
C THR A 148 -4.62 -7.31 3.47
N SER A 149 -5.92 -7.60 3.29
CA SER A 149 -6.40 -8.66 2.39
C SER A 149 -6.41 -8.23 0.92
N GLY A 150 -5.47 -8.77 0.13
CA GLY A 150 -5.18 -8.36 -1.25
C GLY A 150 -3.98 -7.42 -1.37
N MET A 151 -3.37 -7.01 -0.24
CA MET A 151 -2.20 -6.12 -0.21
C MET A 151 -0.86 -6.87 -0.05
N GLN A 152 -0.85 -8.18 -0.32
CA GLN A 152 0.34 -9.03 -0.29
C GLN A 152 1.42 -8.53 -1.27
N ASN A 153 2.60 -8.20 -0.74
CA ASN A 153 3.77 -7.79 -1.53
C ASN A 153 4.64 -9.01 -1.89
N VAL A 154 4.29 -9.65 -3.00
CA VAL A 154 4.94 -10.88 -3.52
C VAL A 154 5.97 -10.63 -4.62
N SER A 155 6.20 -9.37 -5.01
CA SER A 155 7.05 -9.02 -6.17
C SER A 155 7.87 -7.72 -6.01
N GLY A 156 7.64 -6.94 -4.96
CA GLY A 156 8.14 -5.57 -4.83
C GLY A 156 7.39 -4.53 -5.69
N VAL A 157 6.46 -4.96 -6.55
CA VAL A 157 5.74 -4.10 -7.51
C VAL A 157 4.23 -4.21 -7.24
N PRO A 158 3.57 -3.13 -6.75
CA PRO A 158 2.14 -3.18 -6.50
C PRO A 158 1.35 -3.36 -7.81
N THR A 159 0.19 -4.00 -7.73
CA THR A 159 -0.83 -3.97 -8.80
C THR A 159 -1.49 -2.59 -8.89
N LEU A 160 -2.34 -2.37 -9.90
CA LEU A 160 -3.11 -1.12 -9.99
C LEU A 160 -4.05 -0.96 -8.78
N ASP A 161 -4.79 -2.00 -8.41
CA ASP A 161 -5.69 -2.00 -7.25
C ASP A 161 -4.91 -1.71 -5.94
N GLN A 162 -3.75 -2.34 -5.73
CA GLN A 162 -2.90 -2.08 -4.56
C GLN A 162 -2.39 -0.64 -4.53
N ALA A 163 -1.99 -0.08 -5.69
CA ALA A 163 -1.60 1.33 -5.80
C ALA A 163 -2.76 2.28 -5.51
N MET A 164 -4.00 1.95 -5.91
CA MET A 164 -5.18 2.76 -5.55
C MET A 164 -5.53 2.66 -4.06
N ILE A 165 -5.48 1.46 -3.45
CA ILE A 165 -5.75 1.25 -2.01
C ILE A 165 -4.80 2.07 -1.12
N GLY A 166 -3.52 2.15 -1.49
CA GLY A 166 -2.58 3.04 -0.79
C GLY A 166 -2.73 4.50 -1.18
N GLY A 167 -2.86 4.78 -2.48
CA GLY A 167 -2.86 6.13 -3.06
C GLY A 167 -4.06 7.00 -2.71
N HIS A 168 -5.23 6.40 -2.45
CA HIS A 168 -6.47 7.15 -2.31
C HIS A 168 -7.39 6.58 -1.22
N TYR A 169 -7.72 7.41 -0.23
CA TYR A 169 -8.60 7.05 0.90
C TYR A 169 -9.93 6.43 0.47
N ALA A 170 -10.58 6.93 -0.59
CA ALA A 170 -11.81 6.34 -1.10
C ALA A 170 -11.68 4.89 -1.61
N PHE A 171 -10.57 4.52 -2.25
CA PHE A 171 -10.32 3.13 -2.65
C PHE A 171 -9.99 2.26 -1.44
N ASN A 172 -9.31 2.82 -0.44
CA ASN A 172 -9.08 2.17 0.86
C ASN A 172 -10.40 1.89 1.61
N ILE A 173 -11.27 2.89 1.72
CA ILE A 173 -12.58 2.82 2.37
C ILE A 173 -13.52 1.85 1.64
N ALA A 174 -13.59 1.93 0.31
CA ALA A 174 -14.37 0.98 -0.49
C ALA A 174 -13.88 -0.46 -0.29
N ARG A 175 -12.55 -0.68 -0.29
CA ARG A 175 -11.98 -2.01 -0.04
C ARG A 175 -12.27 -2.51 1.38
N GLY A 176 -12.29 -1.63 2.38
CA GLY A 176 -12.70 -1.97 3.75
C GLY A 176 -14.18 -2.36 3.84
N ALA A 177 -15.07 -1.58 3.20
CA ALA A 177 -16.49 -1.90 3.09
C ALA A 177 -16.72 -3.25 2.38
N ARG A 178 -16.04 -3.49 1.25
CA ARG A 178 -16.03 -4.78 0.54
C ARG A 178 -15.64 -5.94 1.46
N ILE A 179 -14.53 -5.81 2.19
CA ILE A 179 -14.05 -6.84 3.12
C ILE A 179 -15.05 -7.09 4.24
N LEU A 180 -15.65 -6.06 4.83
CA LEU A 180 -16.67 -6.22 5.88
C LEU A 180 -17.92 -6.96 5.36
N ALA A 181 -18.37 -6.65 4.15
CA ALA A 181 -19.47 -7.38 3.51
C ALA A 181 -19.09 -8.83 3.14
N GLU A 182 -17.82 -9.10 2.81
CA GLU A 182 -17.31 -10.48 2.69
C GLU A 182 -17.26 -11.22 4.05
N LYS A 183 -17.00 -10.53 5.17
CA LYS A 183 -17.15 -11.13 6.52
C LYS A 183 -18.60 -11.43 6.86
N TRP A 184 -19.52 -10.55 6.46
CA TRP A 184 -20.95 -10.77 6.61
C TRP A 184 -21.42 -12.00 5.82
N ASN A 185 -21.08 -12.10 4.52
CA ASN A 185 -21.40 -13.25 3.66
C ASN A 185 -20.58 -14.52 3.97
N ALA A 186 -19.71 -14.51 4.99
CA ALA A 186 -19.08 -15.74 5.49
C ALA A 186 -20.01 -16.52 6.45
N SER A 187 -21.05 -15.87 6.99
CA SER A 187 -22.18 -16.53 7.67
C SER A 187 -23.26 -16.89 6.65
N PRO A 188 -24.13 -17.89 6.89
CA PRO A 188 -24.10 -18.84 8.00
C PRO A 188 -23.07 -19.96 7.79
N GLU A 189 -22.56 -20.14 6.57
CA GLU A 189 -21.80 -21.33 6.15
C GLU A 189 -20.55 -21.58 7.00
N TYR A 190 -19.77 -20.52 7.26
CA TYR A 190 -18.50 -20.63 7.97
C TYR A 190 -18.48 -19.85 9.29
N ARG A 191 -19.54 -19.10 9.62
CA ARG A 191 -19.60 -18.19 10.77
C ARG A 191 -20.98 -18.16 11.43
N PRO A 192 -21.08 -17.75 12.71
CA PRO A 192 -22.36 -17.65 13.39
C PRO A 192 -23.19 -16.49 12.83
N ILE A 193 -24.50 -16.47 13.13
CA ILE A 193 -25.40 -15.36 12.76
C ILE A 193 -25.97 -14.66 13.99
N VAL A 194 -26.37 -13.40 13.79
CA VAL A 194 -27.25 -12.68 14.71
C VAL A 194 -28.64 -12.63 14.06
N GLY A 195 -29.65 -13.02 14.83
CA GLY A 195 -31.06 -12.95 14.42
C GLY A 195 -31.34 -13.54 13.05
N SER A 196 -31.80 -12.69 12.13
CA SER A 196 -32.08 -13.06 10.74
C SER A 196 -31.12 -12.41 9.74
N ARG A 197 -29.95 -11.90 10.19
CA ARG A 197 -29.00 -11.15 9.36
C ARG A 197 -29.69 -10.04 8.55
N ASN A 198 -30.30 -9.07 9.20
CA ASN A 198 -30.82 -7.90 8.51
C ASN A 198 -29.70 -6.84 8.39
N PRO A 199 -29.15 -6.56 7.20
CA PRO A 199 -28.03 -5.62 7.05
C PRO A 199 -28.39 -4.18 7.44
N THR A 200 -29.67 -3.82 7.53
CA THR A 200 -30.09 -2.48 8.01
C THR A 200 -30.03 -2.34 9.54
N VAL A 201 -29.89 -3.44 10.28
CA VAL A 201 -29.82 -3.44 11.75
C VAL A 201 -28.36 -3.43 12.18
N ILE A 202 -27.97 -2.46 13.01
CA ILE A 202 -26.57 -2.26 13.44
C ILE A 202 -26.06 -3.47 14.23
N GLU A 203 -26.87 -3.99 15.15
CA GLU A 203 -26.51 -5.09 16.03
C GLU A 203 -26.28 -6.42 15.29
N ASP A 204 -26.95 -6.63 14.16
CA ASP A 204 -26.83 -7.88 13.39
C ASP A 204 -25.42 -8.07 12.79
N TRP A 205 -24.62 -7.00 12.72
CA TRP A 205 -23.23 -7.04 12.24
C TRP A 205 -22.22 -7.60 13.26
N TYR A 206 -22.61 -7.92 14.50
CA TYR A 206 -21.70 -8.31 15.60
C TYR A 206 -20.59 -9.31 15.19
N TYR A 207 -20.96 -10.40 14.50
CA TYR A 207 -20.00 -11.42 14.04
C TYR A 207 -19.19 -11.01 12.81
N ALA A 208 -19.73 -10.16 11.92
CA ALA A 208 -18.99 -9.60 10.80
C ALA A 208 -17.91 -8.61 11.29
N LEU A 209 -18.23 -7.81 12.33
CA LEU A 209 -17.29 -6.90 13.00
C LEU A 209 -16.15 -7.66 13.68
N TRP A 210 -16.47 -8.70 14.47
CA TRP A 210 -15.46 -9.62 15.02
C TRP A 210 -14.62 -10.24 13.89
N GLY A 211 -15.27 -10.66 12.80
CA GLY A 211 -14.61 -11.19 11.61
C GLY A 211 -13.68 -10.21 10.87
N TYR A 212 -13.88 -8.90 11.02
CA TYR A 212 -13.08 -7.86 10.35
C TYR A 212 -11.64 -7.84 10.88
N ASN A 213 -11.49 -7.70 12.21
CA ASN A 213 -10.20 -7.79 12.90
C ASN A 213 -9.67 -9.24 13.02
N GLY A 214 -10.53 -10.21 12.77
CA GLY A 214 -10.22 -11.63 12.81
C GLY A 214 -11.12 -12.36 13.79
N PHE A 215 -11.83 -13.37 13.28
CA PHE A 215 -12.67 -14.27 14.07
C PHE A 215 -11.81 -15.24 14.89
N ALA A 216 -11.19 -14.71 15.95
CA ALA A 216 -10.24 -15.38 16.81
C ALA A 216 -10.62 -15.20 18.29
N PHE A 217 -10.16 -16.12 19.15
CA PHE A 217 -10.54 -16.14 20.58
C PHE A 217 -10.11 -14.88 21.35
N LYS A 218 -9.04 -14.19 20.91
CA LYS A 218 -8.65 -12.90 21.50
C LYS A 218 -9.82 -11.91 21.54
N ASN A 219 -10.64 -11.87 20.49
CA ASN A 219 -11.81 -11.00 20.35
C ASN A 219 -13.11 -11.64 20.89
N HIS A 220 -13.01 -12.72 21.67
CA HIS A 220 -14.17 -13.42 22.23
C HIS A 220 -14.78 -12.64 23.41
N PRO A 221 -16.12 -12.45 23.50
CA PRO A 221 -16.74 -11.68 24.59
C PRO A 221 -16.57 -12.32 25.98
N LEU A 222 -16.44 -13.64 26.05
CA LEU A 222 -16.08 -14.38 27.28
C LEU A 222 -14.56 -14.64 27.43
N ASN A 223 -13.69 -13.93 26.70
CA ASN A 223 -12.24 -14.02 26.94
C ASN A 223 -11.91 -13.45 28.34
N PRO A 224 -11.31 -14.23 29.27
CA PRO A 224 -11.00 -13.77 30.62
C PRO A 224 -9.96 -12.63 30.70
N ASP A 225 -9.24 -12.32 29.61
CA ASP A 225 -8.38 -11.12 29.54
C ASP A 225 -9.19 -9.82 29.68
N TYR A 226 -10.49 -9.85 29.37
CA TYR A 226 -11.38 -8.70 29.48
C TYR A 226 -12.21 -8.78 30.76
N ALA A 227 -12.12 -7.74 31.59
CA ALA A 227 -12.90 -7.63 32.82
C ALA A 227 -14.40 -7.80 32.57
N TRP A 228 -15.10 -8.40 33.54
CA TRP A 228 -16.55 -8.57 33.51
C TRP A 228 -17.14 -8.37 34.92
N PRO A 229 -18.26 -7.63 35.09
CA PRO A 229 -18.93 -6.81 34.07
C PRO A 229 -18.06 -5.63 33.62
N ARG A 230 -18.26 -5.19 32.37
CA ARG A 230 -17.61 -4.00 31.80
C ARG A 230 -18.65 -3.05 31.19
N PRO A 231 -18.45 -1.72 31.26
CA PRO A 231 -19.33 -0.75 30.61
C PRO A 231 -19.21 -0.86 29.09
N ALA A 232 -20.11 -0.20 28.35
CA ALA A 232 -19.91 0.02 26.92
C ALA A 232 -18.65 0.87 26.69
N TYR A 233 -17.91 0.59 25.61
CA TYR A 233 -16.70 1.34 25.28
C TYR A 233 -17.03 2.77 24.83
N ASP A 234 -16.31 3.75 25.38
CA ASP A 234 -16.56 5.20 25.21
C ASP A 234 -15.78 5.84 24.04
N CYS A 235 -15.10 5.03 23.23
CA CYS A 235 -14.27 5.46 22.10
C CYS A 235 -13.03 6.33 22.42
N GLY A 236 -12.73 6.56 23.72
CA GLY A 236 -11.58 7.35 24.19
C GLY A 236 -10.73 6.68 25.27
N SER A 237 -11.25 5.66 25.96
CA SER A 237 -10.57 4.90 27.01
C SER A 237 -9.63 3.81 26.46
N SER A 238 -9.04 3.03 27.37
CA SER A 238 -8.18 1.90 27.02
C SER A 238 -8.94 0.87 26.18
N ARG A 239 -8.36 0.43 25.06
CA ARG A 239 -8.93 -0.54 24.10
C ARG A 239 -8.92 -2.00 24.60
N SER A 240 -9.09 -2.20 25.90
CA SER A 240 -9.12 -3.51 26.57
C SER A 240 -10.49 -4.17 26.46
N TYR A 241 -11.00 -4.30 25.24
CA TYR A 241 -12.31 -4.87 24.91
C TYR A 241 -12.22 -5.80 23.69
N PRO A 242 -13.17 -6.74 23.52
CA PRO A 242 -13.40 -7.42 22.26
C PRO A 242 -13.59 -6.43 21.10
N TYR A 243 -13.04 -6.71 19.93
CA TYR A 243 -13.04 -5.75 18.81
C TYR A 243 -14.43 -5.24 18.43
N GLN A 244 -15.42 -6.13 18.33
CA GLN A 244 -16.80 -5.77 18.02
C GLN A 244 -17.45 -4.87 19.09
N GLU A 245 -17.06 -4.99 20.36
CA GLU A 245 -17.48 -4.08 21.43
C GLU A 245 -16.81 -2.69 21.29
N LEU A 246 -15.57 -2.61 20.77
CA LEU A 246 -14.93 -1.33 20.43
C LEU A 246 -15.69 -0.59 19.33
N ILE A 247 -16.05 -1.29 18.24
CA ILE A 247 -16.76 -0.69 17.10
C ILE A 247 -18.15 -0.19 17.52
N LEU A 248 -18.91 -1.04 18.21
CA LEU A 248 -20.28 -0.74 18.64
C LEU A 248 -20.30 0.37 19.71
N GLY A 249 -19.33 0.38 20.65
CA GLY A 249 -19.13 1.47 21.60
C GLY A 249 -18.80 2.80 20.92
N CYS A 250 -17.94 2.79 19.89
CA CYS A 250 -17.65 3.99 19.09
C CYS A 250 -18.84 4.49 18.27
N ALA A 251 -19.74 3.61 17.81
CA ALA A 251 -20.97 4.03 17.15
C ALA A 251 -21.89 4.83 18.10
N GLN A 252 -21.98 4.38 19.36
CA GLN A 252 -22.76 5.03 20.41
C GLN A 252 -22.08 6.25 21.03
N THR A 253 -20.76 6.23 21.20
CA THR A 253 -19.98 7.30 21.83
C THR A 253 -18.91 7.79 20.85
N PRO A 254 -19.25 8.63 19.85
CA PRO A 254 -18.29 9.09 18.85
C PRO A 254 -17.14 9.87 19.48
N PRO A 255 -15.91 9.71 18.96
CA PRO A 255 -14.73 10.39 19.47
C PRO A 255 -14.80 11.89 19.18
N VAL A 256 -14.30 12.70 20.11
CA VAL A 256 -14.23 14.16 19.99
C VAL A 256 -12.84 14.58 19.52
N ARG A 257 -12.78 15.36 18.44
CA ARG A 257 -11.54 15.95 17.91
C ARG A 257 -11.77 17.43 17.64
N GLY A 258 -10.86 18.31 18.05
CA GLY A 258 -11.04 19.76 17.85
C GLY A 258 -12.33 20.33 18.46
N GLY A 259 -12.79 19.79 19.60
CA GLY A 259 -13.99 20.26 20.30
C GLY A 259 -15.34 19.73 19.78
N ALA A 260 -15.37 18.93 18.71
CA ALA A 260 -16.61 18.35 18.15
C ALA A 260 -16.48 16.84 17.87
N GLN A 261 -17.58 16.11 18.06
CA GLN A 261 -17.69 14.69 17.67
C GLN A 261 -17.46 14.51 16.16
N LEU A 262 -16.80 13.41 15.78
CA LEU A 262 -16.53 13.11 14.35
C LEU A 262 -17.80 12.69 13.58
N TRP A 263 -18.81 12.14 14.26
CA TRP A 263 -20.13 11.81 13.71
C TRP A 263 -21.22 11.90 14.79
N ASN A 264 -22.49 11.85 14.40
CA ASN A 264 -23.62 11.81 15.32
C ASN A 264 -23.71 10.44 16.01
N SER A 265 -23.83 10.44 17.34
CA SER A 265 -24.07 9.23 18.15
C SER A 265 -25.27 8.44 17.63
N GLN A 266 -25.11 7.12 17.50
CA GLN A 266 -26.17 6.18 17.14
C GLN A 266 -26.44 5.24 18.32
N PRO A 267 -27.70 5.02 18.74
CA PRO A 267 -28.00 4.04 19.78
C PRO A 267 -27.61 2.63 19.31
N VAL A 268 -27.08 1.83 20.23
CA VAL A 268 -26.64 0.45 19.99
C VAL A 268 -26.92 -0.40 21.23
N THR A 269 -27.34 -1.65 21.04
CA THR A 269 -27.47 -2.64 22.12
C THR A 269 -26.45 -3.77 21.96
N LEU A 270 -25.58 -3.97 22.96
CA LEU A 270 -24.69 -5.13 22.99
C LEU A 270 -25.42 -6.41 23.44
N PRO A 271 -24.97 -7.61 23.01
CA PRO A 271 -25.39 -8.88 23.58
C PRO A 271 -25.29 -8.89 25.11
N ASN A 272 -26.40 -9.18 25.80
CA ASN A 272 -26.41 -9.19 27.26
C ASN A 272 -25.83 -10.50 27.80
N LEU A 273 -24.56 -10.49 28.21
CA LEU A 273 -23.86 -11.69 28.69
C LEU A 273 -24.35 -12.20 30.06
N SER A 274 -25.30 -11.52 30.71
CA SER A 274 -26.03 -12.03 31.88
C SER A 274 -27.34 -12.76 31.53
N ASP A 275 -27.77 -12.70 30.27
CA ASP A 275 -28.95 -13.40 29.76
C ASP A 275 -28.52 -14.74 29.10
N PRO A 276 -29.07 -15.89 29.52
CA PRO A 276 -28.79 -17.20 28.90
C PRO A 276 -28.95 -17.22 27.38
N ALA A 277 -29.87 -16.41 26.81
CA ALA A 277 -30.09 -16.32 25.36
C ALA A 277 -28.88 -15.80 24.56
N PHE A 278 -27.88 -15.22 25.24
CA PHE A 278 -26.58 -14.87 24.66
C PHE A 278 -25.44 -15.66 25.30
N TYR A 279 -25.44 -15.79 26.63
CA TYR A 279 -24.35 -16.42 27.37
C TYR A 279 -24.14 -17.89 27.00
N GLU A 280 -25.21 -18.68 26.87
CA GLU A 280 -25.10 -20.11 26.55
C GLU A 280 -24.50 -20.32 25.15
N HIS A 281 -24.93 -19.53 24.17
CA HIS A 281 -24.45 -19.59 22.79
C HIS A 281 -22.97 -19.20 22.65
N LEU A 282 -22.48 -18.31 23.51
CA LEU A 282 -21.09 -17.86 23.53
C LEU A 282 -20.15 -18.75 24.35
N LYS A 283 -20.59 -19.89 24.89
CA LYS A 283 -19.71 -20.82 25.63
C LYS A 283 -18.60 -21.43 24.78
N LEU A 284 -17.49 -21.79 25.43
CA LEU A 284 -16.35 -22.49 24.80
C LEU A 284 -16.75 -23.78 24.08
N ASP A 285 -17.75 -24.50 24.58
CA ASP A 285 -18.27 -25.73 23.96
C ASP A 285 -18.89 -25.48 22.58
N ASN A 286 -19.39 -24.26 22.32
CA ASN A 286 -19.92 -23.83 21.02
C ASN A 286 -18.86 -23.12 20.18
N TRP A 287 -17.95 -22.38 20.82
CA TRP A 287 -16.81 -21.73 20.15
C TRP A 287 -15.84 -22.75 19.52
N ASN A 288 -15.42 -23.77 20.27
CA ASN A 288 -14.36 -24.69 19.82
C ASN A 288 -14.72 -25.44 18.51
N PRO A 289 -15.95 -25.98 18.31
CA PRO A 289 -16.37 -26.54 17.03
C PRO A 289 -16.47 -25.49 15.91
N CYS A 290 -16.95 -24.28 16.22
CA CYS A 290 -17.06 -23.19 15.25
C CYS A 290 -15.68 -22.72 14.74
N SER A 291 -14.74 -22.46 15.65
CA SER A 291 -13.39 -21.97 15.31
C SER A 291 -12.53 -23.00 14.58
N SER A 292 -12.71 -24.28 14.91
CA SER A 292 -11.83 -25.37 14.44
C SER A 292 -12.41 -26.12 13.22
N ASN A 293 -13.73 -26.33 13.21
CA ASN A 293 -14.42 -27.17 12.23
C ASN A 293 -15.49 -26.40 11.42
N LEU A 294 -15.60 -25.07 11.62
CA LEU A 294 -16.62 -24.21 10.99
C LEU A 294 -18.07 -24.56 11.39
N GLN A 295 -18.25 -25.35 12.46
CA GLN A 295 -19.54 -25.80 12.99
C GLN A 295 -20.19 -24.71 13.86
N CYS A 296 -20.63 -23.62 13.23
CA CYS A 296 -20.96 -22.37 13.94
C CYS A 296 -22.43 -22.18 14.36
N ALA A 297 -23.34 -23.10 14.05
CA ALA A 297 -24.77 -22.94 14.33
C ALA A 297 -25.10 -22.81 15.82
N ALA A 298 -24.34 -23.46 16.72
CA ALA A 298 -24.57 -23.37 18.16
C ALA A 298 -24.21 -21.99 18.75
N MET A 299 -23.43 -21.18 18.03
CA MET A 299 -23.08 -19.81 18.41
C MET A 299 -24.05 -18.75 17.89
N ASP A 300 -25.10 -19.12 17.17
CA ASP A 300 -26.10 -18.14 16.72
C ASP A 300 -26.79 -17.48 17.92
N ILE A 301 -26.91 -16.15 17.90
CA ILE A 301 -27.58 -15.37 18.96
C ILE A 301 -28.80 -14.63 18.39
N PRO A 302 -29.85 -14.36 19.20
CA PRO A 302 -30.91 -13.45 18.77
C PRO A 302 -30.38 -12.04 18.55
N THR A 303 -31.07 -11.23 17.75
CA THR A 303 -30.78 -9.78 17.67
C THR A 303 -30.95 -9.14 19.05
N PRO A 304 -29.93 -8.47 19.60
CA PRO A 304 -30.05 -7.67 20.82
C PRO A 304 -31.18 -6.64 20.72
N ASN A 305 -31.98 -6.49 21.78
CA ASN A 305 -33.15 -5.61 21.78
C ASN A 305 -33.03 -4.52 22.87
N PRO A 306 -33.37 -3.25 22.56
CA PRO A 306 -33.85 -2.73 21.28
C PRO A 306 -32.78 -2.76 20.18
N ALA A 307 -33.21 -2.99 18.94
CA ALA A 307 -32.35 -3.01 17.75
C ALA A 307 -32.46 -1.69 16.98
N HIS A 308 -31.38 -1.26 16.32
CA HIS A 308 -31.26 0.08 15.75
C HIS A 308 -30.81 0.08 14.28
N GLN A 309 -31.10 1.18 13.58
CA GLN A 309 -30.70 1.41 12.19
C GLN A 309 -29.89 2.71 12.11
N ASP A 310 -29.00 2.82 11.14
CA ASP A 310 -28.27 4.06 10.87
C ASP A 310 -29.11 5.02 10.02
N PRO A 311 -29.37 6.26 10.47
CA PRO A 311 -30.16 7.26 9.75
C PRO A 311 -29.42 7.94 8.59
N SER A 312 -28.15 7.59 8.32
CA SER A 312 -27.33 8.18 7.25
C SER A 312 -27.93 7.91 5.86
N GLY A 313 -28.41 8.97 5.19
CA GLY A 313 -29.04 8.87 3.88
C GLY A 313 -28.08 8.66 2.70
N SER A 314 -28.66 8.39 1.53
CA SER A 314 -27.95 8.08 0.27
C SER A 314 -27.82 9.28 -0.70
N GLY A 315 -27.96 10.50 -0.19
CA GLY A 315 -28.02 11.74 -0.99
C GLY A 315 -26.68 12.39 -1.36
N LEU A 316 -25.56 11.73 -1.03
CA LEU A 316 -24.22 12.19 -1.41
C LEU A 316 -23.87 11.80 -2.86
N THR A 317 -22.83 12.41 -3.41
CA THR A 317 -22.31 12.04 -4.74
C THR A 317 -20.81 11.77 -4.70
N ARG A 318 -20.36 10.78 -5.47
CA ARG A 318 -18.94 10.38 -5.53
C ARG A 318 -17.99 11.54 -5.89
N ALA A 319 -18.46 12.52 -6.66
CA ALA A 319 -17.68 13.69 -7.05
C ALA A 319 -17.26 14.55 -5.84
N GLN A 320 -18.00 14.51 -4.73
CA GLN A 320 -17.67 15.23 -3.48
C GLN A 320 -16.46 14.64 -2.73
N VAL A 321 -15.98 13.45 -3.11
CA VAL A 321 -14.87 12.74 -2.44
C VAL A 321 -13.82 12.15 -3.39
N LEU A 322 -14.14 11.97 -4.68
CA LEU A 322 -13.18 11.58 -5.72
C LEU A 322 -12.73 12.78 -6.58
N GLY A 323 -13.53 13.85 -6.63
CA GLY A 323 -13.42 14.86 -7.68
C GLY A 323 -13.69 14.28 -9.08
N THR A 324 -13.09 14.92 -10.07
CA THR A 324 -13.03 14.45 -11.47
C THR A 324 -11.60 14.59 -11.98
N PRO A 325 -10.68 13.68 -11.60
CA PRO A 325 -9.28 13.81 -11.96
C PRO A 325 -9.04 13.51 -13.44
N SER A 326 -8.00 14.13 -13.99
CA SER A 326 -7.56 13.96 -15.37
C SER A 326 -6.04 13.85 -15.42
N VAL A 327 -5.51 12.80 -16.03
CA VAL A 327 -4.07 12.57 -16.12
C VAL A 327 -3.44 13.58 -17.06
N VAL A 328 -2.44 14.33 -16.56
CA VAL A 328 -1.60 15.21 -17.38
C VAL A 328 -0.14 14.82 -17.19
N THR A 329 0.61 14.75 -18.30
CA THR A 329 2.06 14.49 -18.31
C THR A 329 2.79 15.70 -18.87
N SER A 330 4.02 15.97 -18.40
CA SER A 330 4.83 17.09 -18.91
C SER A 330 5.33 16.88 -20.34
N THR A 331 5.29 15.66 -20.85
CA THR A 331 5.61 15.28 -22.23
C THR A 331 4.94 13.96 -22.59
N SER A 332 4.63 13.76 -23.88
CA SER A 332 4.20 12.47 -24.45
C SER A 332 5.34 11.66 -25.06
N SER A 333 6.57 12.20 -25.10
CA SER A 333 7.74 11.50 -25.59
C SER A 333 9.06 11.92 -24.91
N VAL A 334 9.99 10.96 -24.81
CA VAL A 334 11.35 11.15 -24.27
C VAL A 334 12.37 10.45 -25.15
N SER A 335 13.48 11.14 -25.43
CA SER A 335 14.63 10.60 -26.17
C SER A 335 15.84 10.49 -25.23
N LEU A 336 16.30 9.27 -24.97
CA LEU A 336 17.48 8.97 -24.17
C LEU A 336 18.65 8.59 -25.06
N VAL A 337 19.86 8.88 -24.60
CA VAL A 337 21.11 8.36 -25.20
C VAL A 337 21.84 7.59 -24.11
N ALA A 338 22.20 6.35 -24.40
CA ALA A 338 22.94 5.48 -23.49
C ALA A 338 24.24 5.03 -24.15
N SER A 339 25.35 5.10 -23.39
CA SER A 339 26.55 4.36 -23.72
C SER A 339 26.25 2.86 -23.52
N PRO A 340 26.56 1.99 -24.50
CA PRO A 340 26.36 0.55 -24.31
C PRO A 340 27.16 0.01 -23.13
N GLY A 341 26.62 -0.97 -22.43
CA GLY A 341 27.20 -1.44 -21.15
C GLY A 341 26.87 -0.53 -19.96
N GLY A 342 26.38 0.69 -20.19
CA GLY A 342 26.12 1.70 -19.15
C GLY A 342 24.66 2.11 -19.01
N GLN A 343 24.43 3.17 -18.22
CA GLN A 343 23.12 3.79 -18.03
C GLN A 343 23.04 5.09 -18.84
N SER A 344 21.84 5.45 -19.32
CA SER A 344 21.60 6.82 -19.79
C SER A 344 21.64 7.82 -18.62
N PRO A 345 21.92 9.11 -18.86
CA PRO A 345 21.49 10.18 -17.96
C PRO A 345 19.99 10.07 -17.67
N THR A 346 19.57 10.49 -16.48
CA THR A 346 18.16 10.55 -16.10
C THR A 346 17.47 11.74 -16.76
N GLN A 347 16.21 11.56 -17.16
CA GLN A 347 15.31 12.66 -17.52
C GLN A 347 14.12 12.69 -16.56
N SER A 348 13.70 13.88 -16.19
CA SER A 348 12.58 14.10 -15.26
C SER A 348 11.28 14.30 -16.03
N ILE A 349 10.23 13.57 -15.64
CA ILE A 349 8.87 13.71 -16.17
C ILE A 349 7.94 14.03 -15.00
N ALA A 350 7.04 14.99 -15.18
CA ALA A 350 6.01 15.32 -14.19
C ALA A 350 4.67 14.71 -14.57
N ILE A 351 3.95 14.20 -13.57
CA ILE A 351 2.54 13.75 -13.65
C ILE A 351 1.70 14.68 -12.77
N GLY A 352 0.78 15.41 -13.37
CA GLY A 352 -0.16 16.31 -12.70
C GLY A 352 -1.61 15.82 -12.81
N ASN A 353 -2.48 16.35 -11.95
CA ASN A 353 -3.93 16.23 -12.11
C ASN A 353 -4.45 17.50 -12.81
N GLY A 354 -4.84 17.40 -14.07
CA GLY A 354 -5.46 18.50 -14.82
C GLY A 354 -6.95 18.72 -14.50
N GLY A 355 -7.53 17.86 -13.67
CA GLY A 355 -8.91 17.96 -13.17
C GLY A 355 -8.96 18.40 -11.71
N SER A 356 -9.90 17.82 -10.97
CA SER A 356 -10.12 18.07 -9.54
C SER A 356 -9.86 16.82 -8.69
N GLY A 357 -9.85 16.99 -7.37
CA GLY A 357 -9.65 15.92 -6.41
C GLY A 357 -8.22 15.35 -6.41
N VAL A 358 -8.10 14.12 -5.92
CA VAL A 358 -6.83 13.41 -5.83
C VAL A 358 -6.70 12.50 -7.06
N LEU A 359 -5.54 12.53 -7.72
CA LEU A 359 -5.15 11.56 -8.75
C LEU A 359 -4.12 10.61 -8.16
N ALA A 360 -4.55 9.40 -7.80
CA ALA A 360 -3.64 8.28 -7.57
C ALA A 360 -3.31 7.60 -8.91
N TRP A 361 -2.04 7.27 -9.13
CA TRP A 361 -1.56 6.69 -10.38
C TRP A 361 -0.48 5.64 -10.16
N ARG A 362 -0.31 4.76 -11.15
CA ARG A 362 0.73 3.73 -11.25
C ARG A 362 1.45 3.84 -12.59
N LEU A 363 2.73 3.50 -12.64
CA LEU A 363 3.51 3.43 -13.88
C LEU A 363 3.84 1.99 -14.24
N THR A 364 3.69 1.67 -15.52
CA THR A 364 4.13 0.41 -16.11
C THR A 364 5.05 0.72 -17.28
N ALA A 365 6.29 0.21 -17.26
CA ALA A 365 7.18 0.22 -18.42
C ALA A 365 6.93 -1.04 -19.27
N THR A 366 6.92 -0.91 -20.61
CA THR A 366 6.79 -2.08 -21.49
C THR A 366 8.07 -2.91 -21.58
N GLU A 367 9.21 -2.32 -21.26
CA GLU A 367 10.54 -2.90 -21.52
C GLU A 367 11.39 -3.01 -20.24
N PRO A 368 12.07 -4.14 -20.00
CA PRO A 368 12.80 -4.41 -18.76
C PRO A 368 14.18 -3.73 -18.69
N TRP A 369 14.63 -3.07 -19.76
CA TRP A 369 15.81 -2.20 -19.74
C TRP A 369 15.48 -0.76 -19.31
N LEU A 370 14.20 -0.39 -19.21
CA LEU A 370 13.82 0.92 -18.70
C LEU A 370 13.89 0.95 -17.17
N ARG A 371 14.35 2.06 -16.60
CA ARG A 371 14.46 2.29 -15.16
C ARG A 371 13.61 3.50 -14.78
N LEU A 372 12.73 3.33 -13.80
CA LEU A 372 11.88 4.39 -13.26
C LEU A 372 12.21 4.59 -11.78
N SER A 373 12.46 5.82 -11.34
CA SER A 373 12.77 6.10 -9.93
C SER A 373 11.57 5.95 -8.99
N ARG A 374 10.36 5.84 -9.56
CA ARG A 374 9.07 5.73 -8.89
C ARG A 374 8.10 5.02 -9.83
N ILE A 375 7.22 4.18 -9.30
CA ILE A 375 6.23 3.42 -10.07
C ILE A 375 4.78 3.64 -9.61
N GLN A 376 4.57 4.51 -8.63
CA GLN A 376 3.26 4.94 -8.15
C GLN A 376 3.38 6.30 -7.48
N GLY A 377 2.29 7.06 -7.43
CA GLY A 377 2.26 8.31 -6.68
C GLY A 377 0.89 8.96 -6.67
N VAL A 378 0.87 10.17 -6.10
CA VAL A 378 -0.34 10.98 -5.94
C VAL A 378 -0.07 12.42 -6.37
N SER A 379 -0.97 12.96 -7.20
CA SER A 379 -0.97 14.34 -7.69
C SER A 379 -2.33 14.99 -7.39
N LEU A 380 -2.35 16.27 -7.03
CA LEU A 380 -3.57 16.97 -6.59
C LEU A 380 -4.12 17.91 -7.68
N GLY A 381 -5.45 17.97 -7.77
CA GLY A 381 -6.18 18.91 -8.62
C GLY A 381 -6.16 20.33 -8.08
N ALA A 382 -6.64 21.29 -8.87
CA ALA A 382 -6.60 22.71 -8.52
C ALA A 382 -7.38 23.05 -7.22
N ASP A 383 -8.48 22.34 -6.97
CA ASP A 383 -9.32 22.43 -5.77
C ASP A 383 -8.63 22.00 -4.47
N LEU A 384 -7.57 21.19 -4.56
CA LEU A 384 -6.76 20.74 -3.41
C LEU A 384 -5.37 21.41 -3.35
N GLY A 385 -5.17 22.49 -4.12
CA GLY A 385 -3.89 23.18 -4.19
C GLY A 385 -2.88 22.48 -5.11
N TYR A 386 -3.23 22.40 -6.40
CA TYR A 386 -2.54 21.70 -7.50
C TYR A 386 -1.10 21.26 -7.22
N THR A 387 -0.85 19.95 -7.33
CA THR A 387 0.50 19.38 -7.27
C THR A 387 0.76 18.43 -8.42
N HIS A 388 2.02 18.35 -8.83
CA HIS A 388 2.52 17.29 -9.68
C HIS A 388 3.60 16.49 -8.95
N GLN A 389 3.79 15.25 -9.36
CA GLN A 389 4.90 14.41 -8.91
C GLN A 389 5.91 14.29 -10.04
N ILE A 390 7.20 14.37 -9.70
CA ILE A 390 8.29 14.16 -10.64
C ILE A 390 8.87 12.76 -10.43
N PHE A 391 9.05 12.02 -11.52
CA PHE A 391 9.84 10.80 -11.54
C PHE A 391 10.97 10.92 -12.56
N ALA A 392 12.08 10.23 -12.30
CA ALA A 392 13.18 10.12 -13.23
C ALA A 392 13.06 8.83 -14.05
N VAL A 393 13.32 8.93 -15.35
CA VAL A 393 13.48 7.80 -16.27
C VAL A 393 14.94 7.73 -16.74
N SER A 394 15.50 6.52 -16.80
CA SER A 394 16.75 6.23 -17.51
C SER A 394 16.66 4.88 -18.23
N ALA A 395 17.60 4.61 -19.13
CA ALA A 395 17.75 3.34 -19.83
C ALA A 395 19.01 2.61 -19.39
N ASP A 396 18.87 1.34 -19.08
CA ASP A 396 19.93 0.39 -18.77
C ASP A 396 20.37 -0.32 -20.05
N ALA A 397 21.45 0.18 -20.67
CA ALA A 397 21.98 -0.37 -21.91
C ALA A 397 23.02 -1.48 -21.67
N SER A 398 23.06 -2.09 -20.48
CA SER A 398 23.98 -3.21 -20.19
C SER A 398 23.74 -4.45 -21.04
N SER A 399 22.50 -4.68 -21.48
CA SER A 399 22.10 -5.79 -22.36
C SER A 399 21.70 -5.34 -23.78
N LEU A 400 21.82 -4.04 -24.10
CA LEU A 400 21.45 -3.49 -25.40
C LEU A 400 22.67 -3.41 -26.33
N LEU A 401 22.50 -3.90 -27.55
CA LEU A 401 23.46 -3.66 -28.64
C LEU A 401 23.29 -2.23 -29.17
N PRO A 402 24.22 -1.69 -29.97
CA PRO A 402 24.02 -0.38 -30.60
C PRO A 402 22.81 -0.39 -31.55
N GLY A 403 22.01 0.66 -31.47
CA GLY A 403 20.77 0.78 -32.23
C GLY A 403 19.72 1.66 -31.56
N THR A 404 18.60 1.84 -32.27
CA THR A 404 17.41 2.54 -31.75
C THR A 404 16.45 1.55 -31.13
N TYR A 405 16.09 1.76 -29.87
CA TYR A 405 15.09 0.99 -29.14
C TYR A 405 13.90 1.88 -28.79
N THR A 406 12.70 1.28 -28.73
CA THR A 406 11.47 1.98 -28.36
C THR A 406 10.75 1.25 -27.23
N ALA A 407 10.29 1.99 -26.24
CA ALA A 407 9.45 1.52 -25.15
C ALA A 407 8.28 2.49 -24.91
N GLN A 408 7.36 2.11 -24.05
CA GLN A 408 6.32 2.99 -23.52
C GLN A 408 6.33 2.97 -21.99
N ILE A 409 6.06 4.12 -21.40
CA ILE A 409 5.62 4.24 -20.01
C ILE A 409 4.11 4.51 -20.05
N LYS A 410 3.33 3.64 -19.41
CA LYS A 410 1.89 3.83 -19.21
C LYS A 410 1.63 4.43 -17.84
N VAL A 411 0.74 5.41 -17.77
CA VAL A 411 0.25 6.06 -16.55
C VAL A 411 -1.18 5.60 -16.28
N ASP A 412 -1.29 4.58 -15.44
CA ASP A 412 -2.51 3.85 -15.14
C ASP A 412 -3.21 4.42 -13.88
N SER A 413 -4.51 4.64 -13.95
CA SER A 413 -5.40 5.04 -12.84
C SER A 413 -6.81 4.52 -13.15
N LEU A 414 -7.53 4.00 -12.16
CA LEU A 414 -8.82 3.34 -12.43
C LEU A 414 -9.92 4.30 -12.89
N TYR A 415 -9.93 5.54 -12.39
CA TYR A 415 -11.09 6.44 -12.36
C TYR A 415 -10.83 7.81 -13.00
N ALA A 416 -9.60 8.06 -13.45
CA ALA A 416 -9.20 9.36 -14.01
C ALA A 416 -9.38 9.42 -15.53
N ALA A 417 -9.86 10.57 -16.02
CA ALA A 417 -9.92 10.85 -17.45
C ALA A 417 -8.51 10.84 -18.05
N GLY A 418 -8.40 10.40 -19.32
CA GLY A 418 -7.12 10.31 -20.01
C GLY A 418 -6.21 9.14 -19.58
N SER A 419 -6.64 8.27 -18.66
CA SER A 419 -5.92 7.04 -18.34
C SER A 419 -6.37 5.87 -19.24
N PRO A 420 -5.45 4.98 -19.69
CA PRO A 420 -4.00 5.06 -19.53
C PRO A 420 -3.36 6.12 -20.44
N ALA A 421 -2.62 7.07 -19.85
CA ALA A 421 -1.81 7.99 -20.63
C ALA A 421 -0.50 7.28 -21.05
N THR A 422 0.02 7.56 -22.24
CA THR A 422 1.21 6.88 -22.78
C THR A 422 2.32 7.90 -23.08
N ILE A 423 3.52 7.61 -22.60
CA ILE A 423 4.74 8.34 -22.92
C ILE A 423 5.65 7.42 -23.73
N ASN A 424 5.94 7.78 -24.97
CA ASN A 424 6.84 7.02 -25.83
C ASN A 424 8.30 7.31 -25.45
N VAL A 425 9.12 6.27 -25.25
CA VAL A 425 10.54 6.41 -24.96
C VAL A 425 11.35 5.84 -26.10
N THR A 426 12.21 6.67 -26.70
CA THR A 426 13.20 6.23 -27.70
C THR A 426 14.58 6.26 -27.06
N VAL A 427 15.34 5.18 -27.16
CA VAL A 427 16.72 5.10 -26.69
C VAL A 427 17.65 4.91 -27.87
N GLN A 428 18.67 5.74 -27.97
CA GLN A 428 19.82 5.50 -28.84
C GLN A 428 20.93 4.87 -27.99
N ALA A 429 21.18 3.58 -28.20
CA ALA A 429 22.39 2.92 -27.73
C ALA A 429 23.50 3.19 -28.76
N GLY A 430 24.54 3.93 -28.36
CA GLY A 430 25.61 4.37 -29.25
C GLY A 430 26.58 3.26 -29.69
N ASP A 431 27.57 3.57 -30.52
CA ASP A 431 28.69 2.66 -30.80
C ASP A 431 29.69 2.61 -29.62
N GLY A 432 30.57 1.59 -29.60
CA GLY A 432 31.61 1.38 -28.59
C GLY A 432 31.30 0.26 -27.59
N ALA A 433 30.22 -0.50 -27.78
CA ALA A 433 29.85 -1.64 -26.94
C ALA A 433 30.91 -2.75 -26.98
N LEU A 434 31.35 -3.24 -25.82
CA LEU A 434 32.15 -4.46 -25.72
C LEU A 434 31.26 -5.69 -25.47
N LEU A 435 31.36 -6.70 -26.34
CA LEU A 435 30.74 -8.01 -26.18
C LEU A 435 31.83 -9.06 -25.98
N ASN A 436 31.79 -9.77 -24.86
CA ASN A 436 32.59 -10.96 -24.60
C ASN A 436 31.75 -12.22 -24.87
N THR A 437 32.26 -13.16 -25.66
CA THR A 437 31.60 -14.46 -25.90
C THR A 437 32.15 -15.56 -24.99
N PRO A 438 31.45 -16.69 -24.77
CA PRO A 438 31.87 -17.72 -23.82
C PRO A 438 33.21 -18.41 -24.12
N ASP A 439 33.71 -18.26 -25.35
CA ASP A 439 35.03 -18.69 -25.83
C ASP A 439 36.15 -17.68 -25.51
N GLY A 440 35.82 -16.53 -24.91
CA GLY A 440 36.75 -15.46 -24.54
C GLY A 440 37.04 -14.45 -25.66
N ALA A 441 36.39 -14.55 -26.83
CA ALA A 441 36.55 -13.57 -27.89
C ALA A 441 35.84 -12.24 -27.54
N ILE A 442 36.52 -11.12 -27.81
CA ILE A 442 36.04 -9.78 -27.49
C ILE A 442 35.69 -9.06 -28.79
N TYR A 443 34.56 -8.36 -28.81
CA TYR A 443 34.13 -7.57 -29.95
C TYR A 443 33.77 -6.15 -29.51
N VAL A 444 34.17 -5.15 -30.29
CA VAL A 444 33.62 -3.80 -30.22
C VAL A 444 32.58 -3.61 -31.33
N PHE A 445 31.46 -2.95 -31.04
CA PHE A 445 30.55 -2.51 -32.09
C PHE A 445 30.90 -1.09 -32.54
N GLU A 446 31.19 -0.90 -33.84
CA GLU A 446 31.44 0.42 -34.44
C GLU A 446 30.87 0.52 -35.86
N GLY A 447 30.10 1.59 -36.11
CA GLY A 447 29.33 1.78 -37.33
C GLY A 447 28.16 0.81 -37.44
N GLY A 448 27.59 0.39 -36.30
CA GLY A 448 26.55 -0.65 -36.25
C GLY A 448 27.04 -2.07 -36.59
N LEU A 449 28.35 -2.28 -36.74
CA LEU A 449 28.96 -3.58 -37.08
C LEU A 449 29.73 -4.16 -35.88
N LYS A 450 29.53 -5.46 -35.62
CA LYS A 450 30.33 -6.24 -34.66
C LYS A 450 31.75 -6.46 -35.21
N ARG A 451 32.76 -5.79 -34.64
CA ARG A 451 34.18 -5.89 -35.00
C ARG A 451 34.95 -6.67 -33.94
N HIS A 452 35.73 -7.66 -34.35
CA HIS A 452 36.55 -8.44 -33.41
C HIS A 452 37.74 -7.60 -32.90
N ILE A 453 38.06 -7.72 -31.62
CA ILE A 453 39.31 -7.25 -31.02
C ILE A 453 40.21 -8.48 -30.86
N PRO A 454 41.17 -8.71 -31.77
CA PRO A 454 41.96 -9.95 -31.79
C PRO A 454 43.03 -10.03 -30.69
N ASP A 455 43.41 -8.91 -30.07
CA ASP A 455 44.52 -8.86 -29.13
C ASP A 455 44.40 -7.66 -28.14
N PRO A 456 45.15 -7.69 -27.00
CA PRO A 456 45.13 -6.62 -26.00
C PRO A 456 45.64 -5.26 -26.49
N ALA A 457 46.56 -5.20 -27.46
CA ALA A 457 47.05 -3.93 -27.99
C ALA A 457 45.97 -3.25 -28.86
N THR A 458 45.20 -4.02 -29.63
CA THR A 458 44.00 -3.54 -30.31
C THR A 458 42.93 -3.07 -29.32
N PHE A 459 42.77 -3.74 -28.17
CA PHE A 459 41.85 -3.32 -27.10
C PHE A 459 42.22 -1.92 -26.57
N GLU A 460 43.49 -1.71 -26.22
CA GLU A 460 44.00 -0.42 -25.72
C GLU A 460 44.02 0.67 -26.80
N ALA A 461 44.33 0.32 -28.06
CA ALA A 461 44.28 1.24 -29.19
C ALA A 461 42.86 1.77 -29.46
N ASN A 462 41.83 0.96 -29.21
CA ASN A 462 40.42 1.37 -29.29
C ASN A 462 39.97 2.26 -28.10
N GLY A 463 40.86 2.53 -27.13
CA GLY A 463 40.60 3.42 -25.99
C GLY A 463 39.97 2.75 -24.78
N PHE A 464 39.92 1.42 -24.74
CA PHE A 464 39.49 0.64 -23.58
C PHE A 464 40.67 0.33 -22.66
N SER A 465 40.41 0.04 -21.39
CA SER A 465 41.45 -0.36 -20.42
C SER A 465 41.07 -1.61 -19.64
N TRP A 466 42.08 -2.37 -19.21
CA TRP A 466 41.92 -3.55 -18.38
C TRP A 466 41.79 -3.12 -16.91
N TYR A 467 40.57 -3.18 -16.35
CA TYR A 467 40.39 -2.88 -14.93
C TYR A 467 40.67 -4.12 -14.07
N VAL A 468 41.79 -4.10 -13.34
CA VAL A 468 42.12 -5.11 -12.33
C VAL A 468 41.54 -4.65 -11.00
N ALA A 469 40.47 -5.30 -10.54
CA ALA A 469 39.95 -5.05 -9.20
C ALA A 469 41.00 -5.43 -8.13
N PRO A 470 41.19 -4.63 -7.06
CA PRO A 470 42.17 -4.93 -6.02
C PRO A 470 41.95 -6.32 -5.41
N THR A 471 43.00 -7.14 -5.41
CA THR A 471 42.93 -8.57 -5.08
C THR A 471 42.60 -8.82 -3.60
N GLY A 472 41.35 -9.20 -3.32
CA GLY A 472 40.88 -9.57 -1.97
C GLY A 472 40.15 -10.91 -1.86
N GLN A 473 39.69 -11.51 -2.97
CA GLN A 473 39.09 -12.85 -3.00
C GLN A 473 39.62 -13.66 -4.20
N ARG A 474 39.80 -14.97 -3.99
CA ARG A 474 40.33 -15.88 -5.03
C ARG A 474 39.30 -16.05 -6.15
N GLY A 475 39.66 -15.60 -7.35
CA GLY A 475 38.82 -15.66 -8.54
C GLY A 475 39.18 -14.53 -9.50
N THR A 476 40.31 -14.65 -10.19
CA THR A 476 40.80 -13.64 -11.15
C THR A 476 39.96 -13.63 -12.43
N HIS A 477 38.80 -12.98 -12.37
CA HIS A 477 38.11 -12.50 -13.57
C HIS A 477 38.44 -11.02 -13.77
N LEU A 478 39.21 -10.72 -14.83
CA LEU A 478 39.34 -9.37 -15.34
C LEU A 478 37.93 -8.86 -15.72
N ARG A 479 37.57 -7.66 -15.28
CA ARG A 479 36.36 -6.97 -15.74
C ARG A 479 36.77 -5.82 -16.66
N TYR A 480 36.07 -5.67 -17.78
CA TYR A 480 36.39 -4.68 -18.80
C TYR A 480 36.08 -3.26 -18.31
N GLY A 481 37.01 -2.32 -18.56
CA GLY A 481 36.87 -0.92 -18.16
C GLY A 481 36.24 -0.03 -19.25
N GLU A 482 35.81 1.16 -18.84
CA GLU A 482 35.17 2.17 -19.70
C GLU A 482 36.10 2.70 -20.81
N ARG A 483 35.51 3.23 -21.89
CA ARG A 483 36.24 3.87 -23.00
C ARG A 483 36.66 5.29 -22.60
N HIS A 484 37.94 5.54 -22.41
CA HIS A 484 38.42 6.88 -22.05
C HIS A 484 38.62 7.78 -23.28
N LYS A 485 38.14 9.03 -23.22
CA LYS A 485 38.59 10.08 -24.15
C LYS A 485 40.04 10.44 -23.83
N LYS A 486 40.98 10.16 -24.74
CA LYS A 486 42.33 10.72 -24.69
C LYS A 486 42.28 12.23 -24.91
N THR A 487 42.29 13.01 -23.83
CA THR A 487 42.72 14.42 -23.89
C THR A 487 44.23 14.44 -24.12
N TYR A 488 44.63 14.80 -25.34
CA TYR A 488 46.02 15.16 -25.64
C TYR A 488 46.28 16.57 -25.10
N HIS A 489 47.34 16.70 -24.30
CA HIS A 489 47.94 17.98 -23.92
C HIS A 489 49.12 18.29 -24.85
#